data_AF-A0A935T8N2-F1
#
_entry.id   AF-A0A935T8N2-F1
#
_cell.length_a   1.000
_cell.length_b   1.000
_cell.length_c   1.000
_cell.angle_alpha   90.00
_cell.angle_beta   90.00
_cell.angle_gamma   90.00
#
_symmetry.space_group_name_H-M   'P 1'
#
loop_
_entity.id
_entity.type
_entity.pdbx_description
1 polymer ?
#
loop_
_entity_poly.entity_id
_entity_poly.type
_entity_poly.pdbx_seq_one_letter_code
_entity_poly.pdbx_strand_id
1 'polypeptide(L)'
;MNVAAVPEYVVKGAAGFRSCPPGHRFNLYFEIWQEGNWLIAKNGKAEALRQCLALGDAQPVLKALRRRQDAVARTVPEVQRHIIDAVSTAPFATGLGLEHPVDNGFAFLSPYGLPYLAGSGVKGVLRQAANALRDDGDAAITQPLIDALFGQELQGADALRGALSCWDVFPQPFGDSLVVEIMTPHFGDYYQNKSTPHDAGKPNPIPFLAVPARSAFRFVVTCDPARLPADTPDWKATLDRIIEHAFAWLGFGAKTAVGYGALAEDPAAADERRRIAEQERRQAAEAAEAARRENLSPEEKELEAARSAIDALRSAFESAKAAGKYLAGRSPIDEPRLQLFQQAVQWKTHAARREAAALLREVIKWTAWPGNKERKQQFQTWLTELES
;
A
#
# COMPACT_ATOMS: atom_id res chain seq x y z
N MET A 1 36.51 -10.84 -33.78
CA MET A 1 35.11 -10.53 -33.41
C MET A 1 34.86 -11.16 -32.04
N ASN A 2 33.89 -10.66 -31.25
CA ASN A 2 33.49 -11.37 -30.04
C ASN A 2 32.40 -12.40 -30.40
N VAL A 3 32.47 -13.59 -29.80
CA VAL A 3 31.58 -14.72 -30.09
C VAL A 3 31.11 -15.37 -28.79
N ALA A 4 29.97 -16.07 -28.85
CA ALA A 4 29.56 -16.98 -27.79
C ALA A 4 30.44 -18.24 -27.81
N ALA A 5 30.68 -18.84 -26.65
CA ALA A 5 31.44 -20.08 -26.52
C ALA A 5 30.61 -21.33 -26.91
N VAL A 6 30.09 -21.34 -28.13
CA VAL A 6 29.25 -22.41 -28.69
C VAL A 6 29.62 -22.67 -30.16
N PRO A 7 29.33 -23.86 -30.71
CA PRO A 7 29.64 -24.14 -32.12
C PRO A 7 28.94 -23.18 -33.09
N GLU A 8 29.64 -22.79 -34.17
CA GLU A 8 29.15 -21.79 -35.13
C GLU A 8 27.79 -22.14 -35.74
N TYR A 9 27.53 -23.42 -36.00
CA TYR A 9 26.23 -23.87 -36.54
C TYR A 9 25.06 -23.60 -35.58
N VAL A 10 25.31 -23.60 -34.26
CA VAL A 10 24.29 -23.27 -33.24
C VAL A 10 23.98 -21.78 -33.28
N VAL A 11 25.01 -20.93 -33.37
CA VAL A 11 24.84 -19.47 -33.51
C VAL A 11 24.02 -19.14 -34.75
N LYS A 12 24.36 -19.76 -35.89
CA LYS A 12 23.63 -19.58 -37.17
C LYS A 12 22.19 -20.06 -37.06
N GLY A 13 21.96 -21.25 -36.50
CA GLY A 13 20.63 -21.82 -36.31
C GLY A 13 19.74 -21.00 -35.36
N ALA A 14 20.33 -20.33 -34.37
CA ALA A 14 19.64 -19.50 -33.40
C ALA A 14 19.60 -18.00 -33.78
N ALA A 15 19.95 -17.64 -35.03
CA ALA A 15 20.01 -16.25 -35.51
C ALA A 15 20.80 -15.30 -34.57
N GLY A 16 21.92 -15.78 -34.03
CA GLY A 16 22.75 -15.03 -33.07
C GLY A 16 22.08 -14.82 -31.70
N PHE A 17 21.16 -15.71 -31.32
CA PHE A 17 20.45 -15.71 -30.02
C PHE A 17 19.67 -14.43 -29.72
N ARG A 18 19.44 -13.55 -30.70
CA ARG A 18 18.92 -12.18 -30.49
C ARG A 18 17.54 -12.14 -29.84
N SER A 19 16.72 -13.15 -30.10
CA SER A 19 15.39 -13.30 -29.50
C SER A 19 15.41 -14.09 -28.19
N CYS A 20 16.51 -14.78 -27.85
CA CYS A 20 16.58 -15.56 -26.63
C CYS A 20 16.41 -14.69 -25.37
N PRO A 21 15.83 -15.27 -24.30
CA PRO A 21 15.74 -14.61 -23.00
C PRO A 21 17.07 -13.98 -22.55
N PRO A 22 17.02 -12.82 -21.87
CA PRO A 22 18.21 -12.10 -21.46
C PRO A 22 19.12 -12.95 -20.56
N GLY A 23 18.54 -13.75 -19.67
CA GLY A 23 19.31 -14.66 -18.82
C GLY A 23 20.00 -15.79 -19.57
N HIS A 24 19.48 -16.23 -20.73
CA HIS A 24 20.18 -17.21 -21.57
C HIS A 24 21.34 -16.56 -22.30
N ARG A 25 21.14 -15.37 -22.87
CA ARG A 25 22.23 -14.61 -23.49
C ARG A 25 23.32 -14.23 -22.49
N PHE A 26 22.94 -13.89 -21.26
CA PHE A 26 23.88 -13.53 -20.20
C PHE A 26 24.61 -14.76 -19.64
N ASN A 27 23.92 -15.84 -19.27
CA ASN A 27 24.58 -16.97 -18.60
C ASN A 27 25.14 -18.04 -19.54
N LEU A 28 24.54 -18.25 -20.72
CA LEU A 28 24.83 -19.39 -21.59
C LEU A 28 25.46 -18.98 -22.92
N TYR A 29 24.95 -17.91 -23.53
CA TYR A 29 25.30 -17.50 -24.90
C TYR A 29 26.02 -16.15 -24.95
N PHE A 30 26.82 -15.85 -23.92
CA PHE A 30 27.39 -14.52 -23.74
C PHE A 30 28.52 -14.25 -24.74
N GLU A 31 28.27 -13.31 -25.65
CA GLU A 31 29.19 -12.95 -26.75
C GLU A 31 30.30 -12.00 -26.29
N ILE A 32 31.19 -12.48 -25.42
CA ILE A 32 32.32 -11.69 -24.89
C ILE A 32 33.69 -12.23 -25.34
N TRP A 33 33.74 -13.46 -25.83
CA TRP A 33 34.99 -14.16 -26.09
C TRP A 33 35.58 -13.77 -27.43
N GLN A 34 36.84 -13.36 -27.46
CA GLN A 34 37.55 -13.12 -28.71
C GLN A 34 37.74 -14.44 -29.48
N GLU A 35 37.27 -14.44 -30.73
CA GLU A 35 37.44 -15.58 -31.63
C GLU A 35 38.93 -15.93 -31.81
N GLY A 36 39.26 -17.22 -31.69
CA GLY A 36 40.60 -17.76 -31.89
C GLY A 36 41.47 -17.88 -30.64
N ASN A 37 41.31 -17.01 -29.63
CA ASN A 37 42.11 -17.05 -28.40
C ASN A 37 41.29 -17.17 -27.10
N TRP A 38 39.96 -17.02 -27.17
CA TRP A 38 39.04 -17.12 -26.03
C TRP A 38 39.38 -16.18 -24.87
N LEU A 39 39.97 -15.02 -25.17
CA LEU A 39 40.25 -13.97 -24.20
C LEU A 39 39.12 -12.94 -24.17
N ILE A 40 38.95 -12.28 -23.02
CA ILE A 40 38.01 -11.17 -22.86
C ILE A 40 38.68 -9.87 -23.33
N ALA A 41 38.04 -9.17 -24.26
CA ALA A 41 38.52 -7.87 -24.70
C ALA A 41 38.45 -6.84 -23.56
N LYS A 42 39.54 -6.08 -23.33
CA LYS A 42 39.64 -5.08 -22.23
C LYS A 42 38.44 -4.13 -22.14
N ASN A 43 37.90 -3.71 -23.28
CA ASN A 43 36.80 -2.73 -23.35
C ASN A 43 35.49 -3.31 -23.92
N GLY A 44 35.37 -4.64 -24.00
CA GLY A 44 34.22 -5.30 -24.63
C GLY A 44 33.01 -5.52 -23.71
N LYS A 45 33.20 -5.40 -22.38
CA LYS A 45 32.18 -5.78 -21.38
C LYS A 45 30.85 -5.05 -21.56
N ALA A 46 30.87 -3.72 -21.69
CA ALA A 46 29.64 -2.93 -21.82
C ALA A 46 28.87 -3.26 -23.11
N GLU A 47 29.58 -3.48 -24.23
CA GLU A 47 28.94 -3.83 -25.50
C GLU A 47 28.33 -5.24 -25.45
N ALA A 48 29.04 -6.21 -24.87
CA ALA A 48 28.51 -7.55 -24.68
C ALA A 48 27.23 -7.55 -23.81
N LEU A 49 27.20 -6.73 -22.75
CA LEU A 49 26.00 -6.56 -21.92
C LEU A 49 24.81 -5.96 -22.68
N ARG A 50 25.05 -5.00 -23.60
CA ARG A 50 24.00 -4.41 -24.43
C ARG A 50 23.30 -5.45 -25.30
N GLN A 51 24.02 -6.50 -25.70
CA GLN A 51 23.45 -7.63 -26.45
C GLN A 51 22.51 -8.51 -25.61
N CYS A 52 22.42 -8.32 -24.29
CA CYS A 52 21.59 -9.11 -23.39
C CYS A 52 20.33 -8.37 -22.88
N LEU A 53 20.06 -7.14 -23.33
CA LEU A 53 19.08 -6.29 -22.64
C LEU A 53 17.61 -6.65 -22.90
N ALA A 54 17.25 -6.89 -24.15
CA ALA A 54 15.86 -7.10 -24.53
C ALA A 54 15.27 -8.35 -23.84
N LEU A 55 13.99 -8.35 -23.49
CA LEU A 55 13.34 -9.59 -23.02
C LEU A 55 13.22 -10.63 -24.15
N GLY A 56 13.05 -10.20 -25.40
CA GLY A 56 12.85 -11.08 -26.55
C GLY A 56 11.67 -12.03 -26.34
N ASP A 57 11.87 -13.31 -26.66
CA ASP A 57 10.90 -14.40 -26.53
C ASP A 57 10.46 -14.64 -25.07
N ALA A 58 11.20 -14.08 -24.09
CA ALA A 58 10.82 -14.16 -22.69
C ALA A 58 9.65 -13.22 -22.33
N GLN A 59 9.34 -12.21 -23.15
CA GLN A 59 8.27 -11.26 -22.87
C GLN A 59 6.88 -11.93 -22.68
N PRO A 60 6.39 -12.77 -23.61
CA PRO A 60 5.12 -13.48 -23.39
C PRO A 60 5.19 -14.45 -22.21
N VAL A 61 6.34 -15.09 -21.97
CA VAL A 61 6.54 -16.00 -20.83
C VAL A 61 6.44 -15.26 -19.50
N LEU A 62 7.06 -14.09 -19.38
CA LEU A 62 6.98 -13.24 -18.19
C LEU A 62 5.54 -12.80 -17.91
N LYS A 63 4.82 -12.35 -18.95
CA LYS A 63 3.40 -11.97 -18.83
C LYS A 63 2.54 -13.15 -18.38
N ALA A 64 2.76 -14.33 -18.96
CA ALA A 64 2.03 -15.54 -18.57
C ALA A 64 2.36 -15.97 -17.13
N LEU A 65 3.64 -15.92 -16.73
CA LEU A 65 4.09 -16.25 -15.39
C LEU A 65 3.47 -15.33 -14.34
N ARG A 66 3.47 -14.01 -14.57
CA ARG A 66 2.85 -13.02 -13.67
C ARG A 66 1.35 -13.21 -13.56
N ARG A 67 0.65 -13.48 -14.68
CA ARG A 67 -0.79 -13.81 -14.67
C ARG A 67 -1.08 -15.08 -13.88
N ARG A 68 -0.27 -16.12 -14.06
CA ARG A 68 -0.39 -17.37 -13.30
C ARG A 68 -0.15 -17.12 -11.80
N GLN A 69 0.88 -16.36 -11.45
CA GLN A 69 1.17 -16.01 -10.05
C GLN A 69 -0.02 -15.29 -9.40
N ASP A 70 -0.61 -14.32 -10.09
CA ASP A 70 -1.82 -13.62 -9.62
C ASP A 70 -3.01 -14.57 -9.45
N ALA A 71 -3.27 -15.44 -10.43
CA ALA A 71 -4.34 -16.41 -10.35
C ALA A 71 -4.17 -17.36 -9.15
N VAL A 72 -2.96 -17.87 -8.92
CA VAL A 72 -2.65 -18.75 -7.78
C VAL A 72 -2.71 -17.98 -6.45
N ALA A 73 -2.23 -16.75 -6.40
CA ALA A 73 -2.39 -15.91 -5.21
C ALA A 73 -3.87 -15.71 -4.87
N ARG A 74 -4.71 -15.55 -5.89
CA ARG A 74 -6.16 -15.37 -5.73
C ARG A 74 -6.93 -16.64 -5.32
N THR A 75 -6.32 -17.82 -5.35
CA THR A 75 -6.94 -19.04 -4.77
C THR A 75 -6.73 -19.16 -3.27
N VAL A 76 -5.73 -18.47 -2.70
CA VAL A 76 -5.51 -18.40 -1.25
C VAL A 76 -6.60 -17.54 -0.62
N PRO A 77 -7.24 -17.92 0.50
CA PRO A 77 -8.26 -17.08 1.15
C PRO A 77 -7.78 -15.64 1.37
N GLU A 78 -8.67 -14.67 1.17
CA GLU A 78 -8.29 -13.25 1.24
C GLU A 78 -7.64 -12.89 2.58
N VAL A 79 -8.17 -13.40 3.68
CA VAL A 79 -7.63 -13.22 5.05
C VAL A 79 -6.21 -13.78 5.25
N GLN A 80 -5.76 -14.68 4.38
CA GLN A 80 -4.44 -15.34 4.42
C GLN A 80 -3.46 -14.81 3.36
N ARG A 81 -3.84 -13.83 2.54
CA ARG A 81 -2.98 -13.29 1.49
C ARG A 81 -2.90 -11.77 1.53
N HIS A 82 -1.78 -11.26 1.08
CA HIS A 82 -1.58 -9.84 0.81
C HIS A 82 -0.83 -9.68 -0.50
N ILE A 83 -1.38 -8.86 -1.39
CA ILE A 83 -0.83 -8.60 -2.73
C ILE A 83 -0.57 -7.10 -2.83
N ILE A 84 0.70 -6.74 -3.05
CA ILE A 84 1.14 -5.35 -3.14
C ILE A 84 1.79 -5.15 -4.51
N ASP A 85 1.18 -4.28 -5.31
CA ASP A 85 1.73 -3.83 -6.58
C ASP A 85 2.57 -2.58 -6.37
N ALA A 86 3.79 -2.60 -6.91
CA ALA A 86 4.79 -1.56 -6.71
C ALA A 86 5.51 -1.22 -8.01
N VAL A 87 6.11 -0.04 -8.06
CA VAL A 87 6.92 0.45 -9.18
C VAL A 87 8.29 0.87 -8.66
N SER A 88 9.35 0.48 -9.36
CA SER A 88 10.70 0.92 -8.99
C SER A 88 10.89 2.41 -9.28
N THR A 89 11.41 3.16 -8.30
CA THR A 89 11.78 4.58 -8.47
C THR A 89 13.23 4.75 -8.90
N ALA A 90 14.05 3.72 -8.68
CA ALA A 90 15.45 3.63 -9.09
C ALA A 90 15.72 2.30 -9.84
N PRO A 91 16.87 2.15 -10.52
CA PRO A 91 17.28 0.87 -11.08
C PRO A 91 17.36 -0.22 -10.00
N PHE A 92 16.94 -1.44 -10.34
CA PHE A 92 16.97 -2.59 -9.45
C PHE A 92 18.06 -3.57 -9.89
N ALA A 93 18.97 -3.90 -8.98
CA ALA A 93 20.03 -4.87 -9.21
C ALA A 93 19.86 -6.07 -8.26
N THR A 94 20.15 -7.27 -8.76
CA THR A 94 20.04 -8.51 -7.98
C THR A 94 21.10 -9.50 -8.44
N GLY A 95 21.61 -10.34 -7.54
CA GLY A 95 22.60 -11.35 -7.88
C GLY A 95 23.96 -10.81 -8.33
N LEU A 96 24.34 -9.58 -7.95
CA LEU A 96 25.63 -9.00 -8.34
C LEU A 96 26.84 -9.81 -7.85
N GLY A 97 26.67 -10.58 -6.78
CA GLY A 97 27.70 -11.48 -6.25
C GLY A 97 27.81 -12.82 -7.00
N LEU A 98 26.97 -13.09 -8.00
CA LEU A 98 27.12 -14.27 -8.84
C LEU A 98 28.33 -14.10 -9.77
N GLU A 99 29.09 -15.18 -9.95
CA GLU A 99 30.25 -15.18 -10.83
C GLU A 99 29.84 -14.98 -12.30
N HIS A 100 30.54 -14.08 -12.99
CA HIS A 100 30.29 -13.81 -14.39
C HIS A 100 31.53 -13.17 -15.07
N PRO A 101 31.75 -13.38 -16.38
CA PRO A 101 32.88 -12.78 -17.12
C PRO A 101 32.98 -11.23 -17.08
N VAL A 102 31.91 -10.53 -16.70
CA VAL A 102 31.91 -9.06 -16.50
C VAL A 102 32.09 -8.65 -15.03
N ASP A 103 32.59 -9.56 -14.19
CA ASP A 103 32.84 -9.43 -12.75
C ASP A 103 31.58 -9.36 -11.87
N ASN A 104 30.45 -8.85 -12.39
CA ASN A 104 29.17 -8.84 -11.69
C ASN A 104 28.15 -9.71 -12.42
N GLY A 105 27.53 -10.63 -11.70
CA GLY A 105 26.42 -11.43 -12.20
C GLY A 105 25.08 -10.71 -12.12
N PHE A 106 24.02 -11.42 -12.50
CA PHE A 106 22.65 -10.99 -12.35
C PHE A 106 21.74 -12.20 -12.11
N ALA A 107 20.79 -12.08 -11.19
CA ALA A 107 19.89 -13.19 -10.87
C ALA A 107 18.78 -13.36 -11.92
N PHE A 108 18.83 -14.49 -12.64
CA PHE A 108 17.80 -14.91 -13.58
C PHE A 108 17.14 -16.21 -13.13
N LEU A 109 15.82 -16.32 -13.28
CA LEU A 109 15.06 -17.53 -13.02
C LEU A 109 15.41 -18.58 -14.08
N SER A 110 16.07 -19.66 -13.66
CA SER A 110 16.33 -20.83 -14.50
C SER A 110 15.10 -21.75 -14.54
N PRO A 111 14.75 -22.37 -15.69
CA PRO A 111 15.42 -22.31 -16.98
C PRO A 111 14.89 -21.20 -17.91
N TYR A 112 14.12 -20.23 -17.42
CA TYR A 112 13.40 -19.27 -18.28
C TYR A 112 14.23 -18.03 -18.70
N GLY A 113 15.31 -17.73 -17.98
CA GLY A 113 16.14 -16.56 -18.25
C GLY A 113 15.47 -15.22 -17.95
N LEU A 114 14.51 -15.20 -17.02
CA LEU A 114 13.76 -14.00 -16.60
C LEU A 114 14.40 -13.32 -15.39
N PRO A 115 14.43 -11.99 -15.30
CA PRO A 115 14.89 -11.32 -14.08
C PRO A 115 13.98 -11.72 -12.90
N TYR A 116 14.56 -11.97 -11.73
CA TYR A 116 13.76 -12.29 -10.55
C TYR A 116 14.42 -11.81 -9.25
N LEU A 117 13.57 -11.59 -8.25
CA LEU A 117 13.97 -11.37 -6.87
C LEU A 117 13.43 -12.54 -6.04
N ALA A 118 14.33 -13.27 -5.38
CA ALA A 118 13.94 -14.40 -4.56
C ALA A 118 13.05 -13.96 -3.38
N GLY A 119 12.05 -14.76 -3.05
CA GLY A 119 11.15 -14.54 -1.92
C GLY A 119 11.88 -14.53 -0.58
N SER A 120 13.02 -15.23 -0.47
CA SER A 120 13.93 -15.11 0.67
C SER A 120 14.55 -13.71 0.78
N GLY A 121 14.91 -13.09 -0.34
CA GLY A 121 15.39 -11.70 -0.38
C GLY A 121 14.30 -10.71 0.04
N VAL A 122 13.07 -10.93 -0.42
CA VAL A 122 11.89 -10.15 0.04
C VAL A 122 11.72 -10.30 1.55
N LYS A 123 11.67 -11.55 2.05
CA LYS A 123 11.47 -11.84 3.47
C LYS A 123 12.57 -11.22 4.35
N GLY A 124 13.82 -11.29 3.90
CA GLY A 124 14.96 -10.70 4.60
C GLY A 124 14.84 -9.18 4.72
N VAL A 125 14.51 -8.49 3.63
CA VAL A 125 14.30 -7.03 3.63
C VAL A 125 13.14 -6.64 4.54
N LEU A 126 12.00 -7.35 4.47
CA LEU A 126 10.85 -7.06 5.31
C LEU A 126 11.16 -7.29 6.80
N ARG A 127 11.88 -8.37 7.14
CA ARG A 127 12.34 -8.59 8.51
C ARG A 127 13.24 -7.47 8.99
N GLN A 128 14.18 -7.03 8.14
CA GLN A 128 15.08 -5.93 8.47
C GLN A 128 14.33 -4.60 8.65
N ALA A 129 13.32 -4.33 7.82
CA ALA A 129 12.44 -3.17 7.97
C ALA A 129 11.65 -3.20 9.29
N ALA A 130 11.17 -4.37 9.69
CA ALA A 130 10.50 -4.53 10.98
C ALA A 130 11.46 -4.29 12.16
N ASN A 131 12.70 -4.79 12.08
CA ASN A 131 13.73 -4.49 13.08
C ASN A 131 14.02 -2.99 13.15
N ALA A 132 14.19 -2.32 12.00
CA ALA A 132 14.46 -0.89 11.94
C ALA A 132 13.30 -0.07 12.55
N LEU A 133 12.05 -0.37 12.20
CA LEU A 133 10.87 0.27 12.80
C LEU A 133 10.83 0.15 14.33
N ARG A 134 11.11 -1.04 14.86
CA ARG A 134 11.21 -1.25 16.31
C ARG A 134 12.34 -0.43 16.91
N ASP A 135 13.53 -0.46 16.30
CA ASP A 135 14.71 0.24 16.80
C ASP A 135 14.52 1.77 16.75
N ASP A 136 13.71 2.26 15.81
CA ASP A 136 13.25 3.65 15.70
C ASP A 136 12.14 4.01 16.72
N GLY A 137 11.67 3.05 17.52
CA GLY A 137 10.73 3.26 18.61
C GLY A 137 9.26 3.05 18.28
N ASP A 138 8.92 2.37 17.17
CA ASP A 138 7.53 1.98 16.89
C ASP A 138 7.06 0.92 17.90
N ALA A 139 6.28 1.36 18.89
CA ALA A 139 5.75 0.51 19.96
C ALA A 139 4.82 -0.61 19.46
N ALA A 140 4.27 -0.52 18.24
CA ALA A 140 3.44 -1.57 17.66
C ALA A 140 4.28 -2.74 17.12
N ILE A 141 5.56 -2.53 16.83
CA ILE A 141 6.45 -3.54 16.26
C ILE A 141 7.37 -4.08 17.37
N THR A 142 7.02 -5.25 17.91
CA THR A 142 7.79 -5.87 19.01
C THR A 142 8.62 -7.06 18.51
N GLN A 143 9.68 -7.45 19.23
CA GLN A 143 10.46 -8.65 18.87
C GLN A 143 9.59 -9.92 18.81
N PRO A 144 8.67 -10.20 19.76
CA PRO A 144 7.76 -11.33 19.65
C PRO A 144 6.90 -11.32 18.38
N LEU A 145 6.44 -10.13 17.94
CA LEU A 145 5.69 -9.98 16.70
C LEU A 145 6.57 -10.29 15.48
N ILE A 146 7.79 -9.75 15.43
CA ILE A 146 8.77 -10.02 14.36
C ILE A 146 9.05 -11.53 14.27
N ASP A 147 9.25 -12.18 15.41
CA ASP A 147 9.50 -13.62 15.50
C ASP A 147 8.29 -14.44 15.03
N ALA A 148 7.07 -14.06 15.42
CA ALA A 148 5.86 -14.71 14.96
C ALA A 148 5.67 -14.59 13.44
N LEU A 149 5.96 -13.41 12.87
CA LEU A 149 5.81 -13.16 11.43
C LEU A 149 6.92 -13.85 10.60
N PHE A 150 8.18 -13.70 11.00
CA PHE A 150 9.33 -14.08 10.17
C PHE A 150 10.02 -15.36 10.63
N GLY A 151 9.89 -15.73 11.90
CA GLY A 151 10.57 -16.84 12.55
C GLY A 151 11.77 -16.40 13.38
N GLN A 152 12.26 -17.29 14.23
CA GLN A 152 13.41 -17.05 15.10
C GLN A 152 14.71 -17.55 14.47
N GLU A 153 15.81 -16.83 14.71
CA GLU A 153 17.17 -17.28 14.37
C GLU A 153 17.82 -17.93 15.60
N LEU A 154 17.27 -19.05 16.05
CA LEU A 154 17.86 -19.86 17.13
C LEU A 154 18.58 -21.07 16.53
N GLN A 155 19.76 -21.39 17.07
CA GLN A 155 20.42 -22.67 16.79
C GLN A 155 19.83 -23.74 17.72
N GLY A 156 18.91 -24.58 17.24
CA GLY A 156 18.36 -25.69 18.03
C GLY A 156 16.93 -26.10 17.67
N ALA A 157 16.39 -27.08 18.40
CA ALA A 157 15.04 -27.60 18.22
C ALA A 157 13.93 -26.59 18.61
N ASP A 158 14.30 -25.51 19.31
CA ASP A 158 13.39 -24.44 19.75
C ASP A 158 13.17 -23.36 18.67
N ALA A 159 13.76 -23.52 17.48
CA ALA A 159 13.59 -22.59 16.38
C ALA A 159 12.15 -22.58 15.86
N LEU A 160 11.50 -21.41 15.93
CA LEU A 160 10.13 -21.22 15.46
C LEU A 160 10.11 -20.78 14.00
N ARG A 161 9.32 -21.49 13.19
CA ARG A 161 8.99 -21.07 11.81
C ARG A 161 7.94 -19.96 11.84
N GLY A 162 8.26 -18.82 11.23
CA GLY A 162 7.33 -17.69 11.11
C GLY A 162 6.10 -17.97 10.25
N ALA A 163 5.05 -17.21 10.50
CA ALA A 163 3.74 -17.30 9.85
C ALA A 163 3.75 -16.82 8.40
N LEU A 164 4.65 -15.89 8.03
CA LEU A 164 4.69 -15.30 6.69
C LEU A 164 5.57 -16.11 5.73
N SER A 165 5.02 -16.34 4.55
CA SER A 165 5.70 -16.87 3.36
C SER A 165 5.69 -15.81 2.26
N CYS A 166 6.88 -15.35 1.84
CA CYS A 166 7.05 -14.37 0.76
C CYS A 166 7.36 -15.11 -0.54
N TRP A 167 6.61 -14.84 -1.60
CA TRP A 167 6.82 -15.47 -2.90
C TRP A 167 7.93 -14.76 -3.68
N ASP A 168 8.51 -15.45 -4.66
CA ASP A 168 9.43 -14.83 -5.61
C ASP A 168 8.72 -13.71 -6.38
N VAL A 169 9.47 -12.66 -6.70
CA VAL A 169 8.97 -11.52 -7.48
C VAL A 169 9.58 -11.59 -8.86
N PHE A 170 8.75 -11.40 -9.89
CA PHE A 170 9.15 -11.38 -11.29
C PHE A 170 8.99 -9.96 -11.85
N PRO A 171 10.02 -9.09 -11.76
CA PRO A 171 9.92 -7.72 -12.24
C PRO A 171 9.52 -7.69 -13.72
N GLN A 172 8.70 -6.72 -14.10
CA GLN A 172 8.38 -6.40 -15.49
C GLN A 172 9.21 -5.17 -15.85
N PRO A 173 10.35 -5.33 -16.54
CA PRO A 173 11.19 -4.22 -16.95
C PRO A 173 10.41 -3.20 -17.77
N PHE A 174 10.60 -1.92 -17.46
CA PHE A 174 10.11 -0.83 -18.27
C PHE A 174 10.67 -0.94 -19.69
N GLY A 175 9.80 -0.83 -20.71
CA GLY A 175 10.19 -0.97 -22.11
C GLY A 175 10.60 -2.39 -22.51
N ASP A 176 10.26 -3.41 -21.72
CA ASP A 176 10.59 -4.82 -21.99
C ASP A 176 12.10 -5.06 -22.21
N SER A 177 12.93 -4.28 -21.50
CA SER A 177 14.38 -4.33 -21.59
C SER A 177 15.05 -4.08 -20.25
N LEU A 178 16.16 -4.77 -19.98
CA LEU A 178 17.11 -4.40 -18.94
C LEU A 178 17.93 -3.18 -19.37
N VAL A 179 18.77 -2.68 -18.47
CA VAL A 179 19.73 -1.59 -18.72
C VAL A 179 21.13 -1.98 -18.27
N VAL A 180 22.13 -1.32 -18.87
CA VAL A 180 23.53 -1.37 -18.40
C VAL A 180 23.76 -0.18 -17.48
N GLU A 181 24.14 -0.47 -16.24
CA GLU A 181 24.62 0.52 -15.26
C GLU A 181 26.14 0.43 -15.14
N ILE A 182 26.78 1.48 -14.63
CA ILE A 182 28.24 1.54 -14.46
C ILE A 182 28.57 1.89 -13.02
N MET A 183 29.38 1.07 -12.36
CA MET A 183 30.02 1.43 -11.10
C MET A 183 31.48 1.79 -11.32
N THR A 184 31.99 2.79 -10.61
CA THR A 184 33.37 3.27 -10.79
C THR A 184 34.08 3.32 -9.43
N PRO A 185 34.58 2.18 -8.90
CA PRO A 185 35.42 2.19 -7.71
C PRO A 185 36.73 2.96 -7.94
N HIS A 186 37.16 3.69 -6.91
CA HIS A 186 38.41 4.46 -6.91
C HIS A 186 39.48 3.88 -5.98
N PHE A 187 39.09 3.13 -4.93
CA PHE A 187 40.00 2.66 -3.87
C PHE A 187 40.51 1.22 -4.06
N GLY A 188 40.68 0.77 -5.31
CA GLY A 188 41.07 -0.62 -5.61
C GLY A 188 42.37 -1.05 -4.91
N ASP A 189 43.39 -0.19 -4.92
CA ASP A 189 44.68 -0.48 -4.29
C ASP A 189 44.59 -0.55 -2.76
N TYR A 190 43.73 0.27 -2.14
CA TYR A 190 43.48 0.21 -0.70
C TYR A 190 42.79 -1.11 -0.31
N TYR A 191 41.73 -1.51 -1.03
CA TYR A 191 41.03 -2.77 -0.76
C TYR A 191 41.91 -4.01 -1.01
N GLN A 192 42.97 -3.89 -1.82
CA GLN A 192 43.95 -4.95 -2.05
C GLN A 192 45.15 -4.87 -1.10
N ASN A 193 45.10 -4.02 -0.06
CA ASN A 193 46.19 -3.77 0.90
C ASN A 193 47.51 -3.32 0.23
N LYS A 194 47.44 -2.63 -0.91
CA LYS A 194 48.61 -2.13 -1.66
C LYS A 194 48.96 -0.68 -1.34
N SER A 195 48.01 0.13 -0.90
CA SER A 195 48.22 1.54 -0.57
C SER A 195 47.25 2.02 0.53
N THR A 196 47.50 3.21 1.08
CA THR A 196 46.57 3.91 1.97
C THR A 196 45.39 4.48 1.17
N PRO A 197 44.20 4.63 1.78
CA PRO A 197 43.05 5.17 1.07
C PRO A 197 43.29 6.65 0.74
N HIS A 198 43.14 7.01 -0.53
CA HIS A 198 43.29 8.39 -1.01
C HIS A 198 42.40 8.65 -2.24
N ASP A 199 41.91 9.88 -2.38
CA ASP A 199 40.93 10.24 -3.44
C ASP A 199 41.53 10.33 -4.85
N ALA A 200 42.86 10.22 -4.99
CA ALA A 200 43.56 10.25 -6.28
C ALA A 200 43.59 8.90 -7.03
N GLY A 201 42.82 7.90 -6.60
CA GLY A 201 42.76 6.58 -7.23
C GLY A 201 42.14 6.64 -8.64
N LYS A 202 42.73 5.93 -9.60
CA LYS A 202 42.22 5.90 -10.98
C LYS A 202 40.83 5.23 -11.01
N PRO A 203 39.82 5.84 -11.66
CA PRO A 203 38.52 5.21 -11.82
C PRO A 203 38.61 3.92 -12.65
N ASN A 204 37.96 2.86 -12.19
CA ASN A 204 37.80 1.63 -12.96
C ASN A 204 36.31 1.38 -13.28
N PRO A 205 35.79 1.80 -14.45
CA PRO A 205 34.40 1.59 -14.82
C PRO A 205 34.07 0.11 -15.01
N ILE A 206 33.13 -0.40 -14.22
CA ILE A 206 32.67 -1.79 -14.27
C ILE A 206 31.18 -1.77 -14.65
N PRO A 207 30.81 -2.17 -15.88
CA PRO A 207 29.43 -2.21 -16.30
C PRO A 207 28.72 -3.46 -15.75
N PHE A 208 27.44 -3.36 -15.43
CA PHE A 208 26.62 -4.47 -14.91
C PHE A 208 25.15 -4.33 -15.35
N LEU A 209 24.38 -5.41 -15.26
CA LEU A 209 22.95 -5.40 -15.60
C LEU A 209 22.10 -4.91 -14.44
N ALA A 210 21.05 -4.16 -14.77
CA ALA A 210 19.98 -3.81 -13.85
C ALA A 210 18.62 -3.86 -14.57
N VAL A 211 17.55 -4.02 -13.79
CA VAL A 211 16.18 -3.70 -14.24
C VAL A 211 16.03 -2.18 -14.14
N PRO A 212 15.55 -1.48 -15.18
CA PRO A 212 15.41 -0.02 -15.14
C PRO A 212 14.42 0.46 -14.07
N ALA A 213 14.53 1.74 -13.71
CA ALA A 213 13.46 2.43 -13.00
C ALA A 213 12.14 2.37 -13.78
N ARG A 214 11.02 2.64 -13.10
CA ARG A 214 9.64 2.57 -13.63
C ARG A 214 9.20 1.16 -14.03
N SER A 215 9.91 0.14 -13.55
CA SER A 215 9.56 -1.26 -13.76
C SER A 215 8.54 -1.70 -12.73
N ALA A 216 7.63 -2.59 -13.11
CA ALA A 216 6.54 -3.03 -12.23
C ALA A 216 6.93 -4.28 -11.44
N PHE A 217 6.57 -4.31 -10.17
CA PHE A 217 6.82 -5.38 -9.21
C PHE A 217 5.50 -5.79 -8.57
N ARG A 218 5.38 -7.06 -8.20
CA ARG A 218 4.25 -7.59 -7.44
C ARG A 218 4.78 -8.44 -6.31
N PHE A 219 4.49 -8.03 -5.09
CA PHE A 219 4.80 -8.79 -3.89
C PHE A 219 3.56 -9.59 -3.50
N VAL A 220 3.74 -10.90 -3.28
CA VAL A 220 2.70 -11.77 -2.74
C VAL A 220 3.23 -12.35 -1.44
N VAL A 221 2.53 -12.04 -0.34
CA VAL A 221 2.82 -12.58 0.98
C VAL A 221 1.61 -13.34 1.46
N THR A 222 1.81 -14.58 1.89
CA THR A 222 0.76 -15.40 2.49
C THR A 222 1.06 -15.65 3.96
N CYS A 223 0.01 -15.65 4.78
CA CYS A 223 0.09 -15.90 6.21
C CYS A 223 -0.57 -17.24 6.55
N ASP A 224 0.10 -18.03 7.39
CA ASP A 224 -0.47 -19.20 8.06
C ASP A 224 -1.03 -18.75 9.43
N PRO A 225 -2.34 -18.54 9.59
CA PRO A 225 -2.90 -17.97 10.82
C PRO A 225 -2.73 -18.88 12.03
N ALA A 226 -2.58 -20.19 11.83
CA ALA A 226 -2.37 -21.13 12.93
C ALA A 226 -1.02 -20.94 13.63
N ARG A 227 -0.11 -20.15 13.05
CA ARG A 227 1.19 -19.79 13.63
C ARG A 227 1.20 -18.44 14.32
N LEU A 228 0.13 -17.65 14.16
CA LEU A 228 0.02 -16.37 14.83
C LEU A 228 -0.51 -16.57 16.26
N PRO A 229 0.11 -15.94 17.27
CA PRO A 229 -0.51 -15.76 18.58
C PRO A 229 -1.92 -15.16 18.46
N ALA A 230 -2.84 -15.56 19.34
CA ALA A 230 -4.24 -15.13 19.28
C ALA A 230 -4.44 -13.61 19.41
N ASP A 231 -3.50 -12.94 20.08
CA ASP A 231 -3.43 -11.50 20.31
C ASP A 231 -2.63 -10.74 19.24
N THR A 232 -2.20 -11.41 18.17
CA THR A 232 -1.47 -10.76 17.07
C THR A 232 -2.33 -9.65 16.47
N PRO A 233 -1.83 -8.41 16.38
CA PRO A 233 -2.48 -7.36 15.61
C PRO A 233 -2.74 -7.81 14.17
N ASP A 234 -3.58 -7.07 13.44
CA ASP A 234 -3.81 -7.33 12.02
C ASP A 234 -2.46 -7.41 11.28
N TRP A 235 -2.13 -8.61 10.82
CA TRP A 235 -0.86 -8.92 10.21
C TRP A 235 -0.71 -8.20 8.87
N LYS A 236 -1.80 -7.90 8.17
CA LYS A 236 -1.76 -7.15 6.90
C LYS A 236 -1.42 -5.70 7.14
N ALA A 237 -2.12 -5.04 8.08
CA ALA A 237 -1.82 -3.66 8.46
C ALA A 237 -0.40 -3.52 9.02
N THR A 238 0.07 -4.52 9.76
CA THR A 238 1.45 -4.59 10.24
C THR A 238 2.43 -4.72 9.07
N LEU A 239 2.14 -5.60 8.11
CA LEU A 239 2.95 -5.81 6.91
C LEU A 239 2.98 -4.56 6.01
N ASP A 240 1.87 -3.83 5.89
CA ASP A 240 1.80 -2.55 5.16
C ASP A 240 2.78 -1.53 5.74
N ARG A 241 2.81 -1.37 7.07
CA ARG A 241 3.80 -0.50 7.74
C ARG A 241 5.24 -0.94 7.45
N ILE A 242 5.50 -2.24 7.56
CA ILE A 242 6.83 -2.81 7.33
C ILE A 242 7.28 -2.57 5.87
N ILE A 243 6.40 -2.81 4.89
CA ILE A 243 6.76 -2.66 3.48
C ILE A 243 6.89 -1.20 3.07
N GLU A 244 6.06 -0.30 3.62
CA GLU A 244 6.20 1.15 3.43
C GLU A 244 7.56 1.64 3.92
N HIS A 245 8.00 1.19 5.10
CA HIS A 245 9.34 1.49 5.60
C HIS A 245 10.42 0.88 4.70
N ALA A 246 10.25 -0.37 4.24
CA ALA A 246 11.18 -1.01 3.33
C ALA A 246 11.33 -0.25 2.00
N PHE A 247 10.22 0.24 1.43
CA PHE A 247 10.19 1.04 0.22
C PHE A 247 10.89 2.39 0.38
N ALA A 248 10.68 3.06 1.52
CA ALA A 248 11.24 4.38 1.77
C ALA A 248 12.74 4.36 2.12
N TRP A 249 13.19 3.39 2.92
CA TRP A 249 14.49 3.48 3.61
C TRP A 249 15.48 2.36 3.29
N LEU A 250 15.01 1.19 2.84
CA LEU A 250 15.88 0.03 2.64
C LEU A 250 16.08 -0.31 1.16
N GLY A 251 15.00 -0.39 0.39
CA GLY A 251 15.04 -0.94 -0.97
C GLY A 251 15.27 -2.45 -1.01
N PHE A 252 15.16 -3.03 -2.20
CA PHE A 252 15.29 -4.47 -2.43
C PHE A 252 16.45 -4.79 -3.38
N GLY A 253 17.15 -5.90 -3.13
CA GLY A 253 18.25 -6.34 -3.98
C GLY A 253 19.62 -5.82 -3.53
N ALA A 254 20.52 -5.56 -4.48
CA ALA A 254 21.89 -5.15 -4.23
C ALA A 254 22.07 -3.63 -4.40
N LYS A 255 23.13 -3.09 -3.79
CA LYS A 255 23.51 -1.65 -3.85
C LYS A 255 22.44 -0.70 -3.29
N THR A 256 21.63 -1.17 -2.35
CA THR A 256 20.58 -0.37 -1.69
C THR A 256 21.11 0.89 -1.00
N ALA A 257 22.30 0.82 -0.39
CA ALA A 257 22.95 1.97 0.25
C ALA A 257 23.23 3.17 -0.68
N VAL A 258 23.24 2.95 -2.00
CA VAL A 258 23.38 4.01 -3.01
C VAL A 258 22.10 4.21 -3.83
N GLY A 259 20.96 3.78 -3.29
CA GLY A 259 19.62 4.05 -3.82
C GLY A 259 19.06 3.01 -4.81
N TYR A 260 19.79 1.93 -5.12
CA TYR A 260 19.26 0.89 -6.00
C TYR A 260 18.12 0.12 -5.33
N GLY A 261 17.16 -0.31 -6.14
CA GLY A 261 16.05 -1.12 -5.67
C GLY A 261 15.06 -0.38 -4.77
N ALA A 262 15.11 0.95 -4.74
CA ALA A 262 14.03 1.75 -4.18
C ALA A 262 12.74 1.53 -4.98
N LEU A 263 11.64 1.30 -4.26
CA LEU A 263 10.31 1.13 -4.83
C LEU A 263 9.35 2.10 -4.16
N ALA A 264 8.26 2.37 -4.86
CA ALA A 264 7.08 2.96 -4.29
C ALA A 264 5.89 2.08 -4.65
N GLU A 265 4.83 2.20 -3.87
CA GLU A 265 3.57 1.60 -4.25
C GLU A 265 3.06 2.12 -5.61
N ASP A 266 2.42 1.25 -6.40
CA ASP A 266 1.77 1.66 -7.63
C ASP A 266 0.62 2.65 -7.31
N PRO A 267 0.66 3.89 -7.84
CA PRO A 267 -0.36 4.88 -7.55
C PRO A 267 -1.80 4.41 -7.86
N ALA A 268 -1.99 3.63 -8.92
CA ALA A 268 -3.32 3.12 -9.28
C ALA A 268 -3.79 2.05 -8.29
N ALA A 269 -2.87 1.21 -7.79
CA ALA A 269 -3.19 0.24 -6.75
C ALA A 269 -3.49 0.92 -5.40
N ALA A 270 -2.73 1.97 -5.05
CA ALA A 270 -2.97 2.78 -3.86
C ALA A 270 -4.35 3.47 -3.90
N ASP A 271 -4.71 4.07 -5.05
CA ASP A 271 -6.01 4.72 -5.25
C ASP A 271 -7.16 3.72 -5.10
N GLU A 272 -7.05 2.55 -5.70
CA GLU A 272 -8.09 1.52 -5.62
C GLU A 272 -8.27 1.01 -4.18
N ARG A 273 -7.17 0.72 -3.46
CA ARG A 273 -7.29 0.32 -2.06
C ARG A 273 -7.88 1.40 -1.17
N ARG A 274 -7.54 2.68 -1.40
CA ARG A 274 -8.15 3.81 -0.69
C ARG A 274 -9.67 3.84 -0.91
N ARG A 275 -10.13 3.64 -2.14
CA ARG A 275 -11.57 3.58 -2.47
C ARG A 275 -12.28 2.41 -1.77
N ILE A 276 -11.67 1.22 -1.82
CA ILE A 276 -12.23 0.01 -1.15
C ILE A 276 -12.32 0.24 0.36
N ALA A 277 -11.26 0.72 0.99
CA ALA A 277 -11.24 0.98 2.43
C ALA A 277 -12.26 2.07 2.85
N GLU A 278 -12.44 3.11 2.03
CA GLU A 278 -13.46 4.13 2.26
C GLU A 278 -14.88 3.55 2.13
N GLN A 279 -15.11 2.69 1.14
CA GLN A 279 -16.38 1.99 0.96
C GLN A 279 -16.68 1.04 2.12
N GLU A 280 -15.71 0.25 2.57
CA GLU A 280 -15.86 -0.65 3.72
C GLU A 280 -16.13 0.12 5.02
N ARG A 281 -15.42 1.22 5.26
CA ARG A 281 -15.67 2.09 6.42
C ARG A 281 -17.07 2.69 6.38
N ARG A 282 -17.52 3.11 5.20
CA ARG A 282 -18.88 3.64 5.02
C ARG A 282 -19.92 2.57 5.28
N GLN A 283 -19.75 1.37 4.73
CA GLN A 283 -20.66 0.24 4.97
C GLN A 283 -20.69 -0.17 6.44
N ALA A 284 -19.54 -0.22 7.11
CA ALA A 284 -19.45 -0.53 8.53
C ALA A 284 -20.11 0.55 9.40
N ALA A 285 -19.96 1.83 9.06
CA ALA A 285 -20.62 2.94 9.74
C ALA A 285 -22.15 2.89 9.54
N GLU A 286 -22.62 2.65 8.32
CA GLU A 286 -24.04 2.49 8.00
C GLU A 286 -24.64 1.28 8.74
N ALA A 287 -23.93 0.14 8.78
CA ALA A 287 -24.36 -1.05 9.51
C ALA A 287 -24.38 -0.82 11.04
N ALA A 288 -23.38 -0.13 11.59
CA ALA A 288 -23.34 0.22 13.00
C ALA A 288 -24.47 1.19 13.38
N GLU A 289 -24.79 2.15 12.52
CA GLU A 289 -25.92 3.07 12.72
C GLU A 289 -27.26 2.35 12.63
N ALA A 290 -27.43 1.44 11.66
CA ALA A 290 -28.63 0.61 11.55
C ALA A 290 -28.83 -0.26 12.80
N ALA A 291 -27.77 -0.96 13.24
CA ALA A 291 -27.80 -1.77 14.46
C ALA A 291 -28.07 -0.92 15.72
N ARG A 292 -27.52 0.29 15.79
CA ARG A 292 -27.84 1.24 16.86
C ARG A 292 -29.33 1.59 16.84
N ARG A 293 -29.90 1.95 15.68
CA ARG A 293 -31.32 2.34 15.55
C ARG A 293 -32.28 1.20 15.87
N GLU A 294 -31.95 -0.02 15.48
CA GLU A 294 -32.75 -1.21 15.83
C GLU A 294 -32.80 -1.41 17.35
N ASN A 295 -31.66 -1.25 18.02
CA ASN A 295 -31.51 -1.43 19.47
C ASN A 295 -31.98 -0.24 20.33
N LEU A 296 -32.40 0.88 19.75
CA LEU A 296 -32.97 1.99 20.52
C LEU A 296 -34.27 1.56 21.19
N SER A 297 -34.40 1.90 22.47
CA SER A 297 -35.64 1.75 23.22
C SER A 297 -36.75 2.64 22.61
N PRO A 298 -38.03 2.34 22.87
CA PRO A 298 -39.14 3.18 22.41
C PRO A 298 -39.02 4.65 22.83
N GLU A 299 -38.49 4.92 24.03
CA GLU A 299 -38.28 6.28 24.54
C GLU A 299 -37.15 7.00 23.79
N GLU A 300 -36.06 6.29 23.46
CA GLU A 300 -34.95 6.89 22.70
C GLU A 300 -35.33 7.16 21.25
N LYS A 301 -36.16 6.30 20.63
CA LYS A 301 -36.72 6.53 19.29
C LYS A 301 -37.61 7.76 19.26
N GLU A 302 -38.45 7.94 20.28
CA GLU A 302 -39.30 9.12 20.41
C GLU A 302 -38.47 10.40 20.65
N LEU A 303 -37.41 10.33 21.47
CA LEU A 303 -36.49 11.44 21.68
C LEU A 303 -35.71 11.84 20.41
N GLU A 304 -35.26 10.87 19.62
CA GLU A 304 -34.54 11.13 18.36
C GLU A 304 -35.46 11.76 17.31
N ALA A 305 -36.69 11.25 17.18
CA ALA A 305 -37.72 11.86 16.32
C ALA A 305 -38.10 13.27 16.79
N ALA A 306 -38.22 13.47 18.10
CA ALA A 306 -38.48 14.78 18.70
C ALA A 306 -37.36 15.79 18.40
N ARG A 307 -36.08 15.38 18.52
CA ARG A 307 -34.94 16.24 18.19
C ARG A 307 -34.94 16.69 16.73
N SER A 308 -35.28 15.80 15.81
CA SER A 308 -35.44 16.18 14.39
C SER A 308 -36.50 17.28 14.20
N ALA A 309 -37.64 17.19 14.88
CA ALA A 309 -38.68 18.22 14.85
C ALA A 309 -38.24 19.54 15.52
N ILE A 310 -37.51 19.45 16.64
CA ILE A 310 -36.93 20.62 17.34
C ILE A 310 -35.92 21.34 16.44
N ASP A 311 -35.03 20.61 15.76
CA ASP A 311 -34.02 21.17 14.87
C ASP A 311 -34.62 21.82 13.62
N ALA A 312 -35.72 21.27 13.11
CA ALA A 312 -36.48 21.89 12.02
C ALA A 312 -37.02 23.27 12.44
N LEU A 313 -37.59 23.38 13.65
CA LEU A 313 -38.02 24.69 14.18
C LEU A 313 -36.83 25.61 14.43
N ARG A 314 -35.72 25.11 14.98
CA ARG A 314 -34.52 25.91 15.25
C ARG A 314 -33.97 26.53 13.97
N SER A 315 -33.90 25.75 12.89
CA SER A 315 -33.46 26.22 11.57
C SER A 315 -34.40 27.29 11.00
N ALA A 316 -35.72 27.06 11.09
CA ALA A 316 -36.72 28.06 10.69
C ALA A 316 -36.64 29.35 11.52
N PHE A 317 -36.31 29.23 12.81
CA PHE A 317 -36.16 30.36 13.71
C PHE A 317 -34.95 31.23 13.38
N GLU A 318 -33.79 30.62 13.15
CA GLU A 318 -32.60 31.36 12.75
C GLU A 318 -32.77 32.03 11.37
N SER A 319 -33.40 31.34 10.41
CA SER A 319 -33.76 31.93 9.12
C SER A 319 -34.72 33.13 9.28
N ALA A 320 -35.73 33.03 10.15
CA ALA A 320 -36.66 34.12 10.42
C ALA A 320 -35.99 35.33 11.10
N LYS A 321 -35.06 35.10 12.05
CA LYS A 321 -34.27 36.17 12.68
C LYS A 321 -33.44 36.93 11.65
N ALA A 322 -32.82 36.22 10.70
CA ALA A 322 -32.02 36.83 9.65
C ALA A 322 -32.86 37.71 8.70
N ALA A 323 -34.13 37.34 8.46
CA ALA A 323 -35.05 38.10 7.61
C ALA A 323 -35.59 39.40 8.24
N GLY A 324 -35.26 39.70 9.50
CA GLY A 324 -35.60 40.96 10.16
C GLY A 324 -36.78 40.85 11.13
N LYS A 325 -37.67 41.85 11.16
CA LYS A 325 -38.78 41.88 12.14
C LYS A 325 -39.80 40.78 11.86
N TYR A 326 -40.22 40.08 12.92
CA TYR A 326 -41.31 39.12 12.86
C TYR A 326 -42.61 39.76 12.36
N LEU A 327 -43.25 39.12 11.37
CA LEU A 327 -44.55 39.49 10.83
C LEU A 327 -45.50 38.30 10.96
N ALA A 328 -46.45 38.40 11.88
CA ALA A 328 -47.41 37.34 12.16
C ALA A 328 -48.21 36.94 10.91
N GLY A 329 -48.28 35.64 10.61
CA GLY A 329 -49.02 35.07 9.49
C GLY A 329 -48.27 35.14 8.14
N ARG A 330 -47.06 35.72 8.11
CA ARG A 330 -46.20 35.76 6.92
C ARG A 330 -44.77 35.27 7.20
N SER A 331 -44.44 34.96 8.45
CA SER A 331 -43.11 34.53 8.84
C SER A 331 -42.96 33.02 8.64
N PRO A 332 -41.84 32.54 8.07
CA PRO A 332 -41.62 31.11 7.81
C PRO A 332 -41.56 30.23 9.09
N ILE A 333 -41.55 30.86 10.27
CA ILE A 333 -41.54 30.19 11.57
C ILE A 333 -42.94 29.84 12.09
N ASP A 334 -44.01 30.45 11.57
CA ASP A 334 -45.36 30.30 12.13
C ASP A 334 -45.87 28.86 12.03
N GLU A 335 -45.64 28.22 10.88
CA GLU A 335 -46.05 26.85 10.61
C GLU A 335 -45.20 25.82 11.37
N PRO A 336 -43.84 25.85 11.31
CA PRO A 336 -43.00 24.95 12.12
C PRO A 336 -43.25 25.07 13.64
N ARG A 337 -43.54 26.28 14.14
CA ARG A 337 -43.84 26.51 15.56
C ARG A 337 -45.14 25.82 15.96
N LEU A 338 -46.19 25.94 15.16
CA LEU A 338 -47.46 25.30 15.43
C LEU A 338 -47.35 23.77 15.36
N GLN A 339 -46.64 23.27 14.35
CA GLN A 339 -46.40 21.84 14.18
C GLN A 339 -45.63 21.25 15.38
N LEU A 340 -44.58 21.94 15.85
CA LEU A 340 -43.84 21.47 17.03
C LEU A 340 -44.72 21.43 18.27
N PHE A 341 -45.58 22.44 18.51
CA PHE A 341 -46.55 22.41 19.62
C PHE A 341 -47.48 21.20 19.55
N GLN A 342 -48.06 20.94 18.37
CA GLN A 342 -49.01 19.84 18.17
C GLN A 342 -48.35 18.47 18.35
N GLN A 343 -47.11 18.32 17.87
CA GLN A 343 -46.34 17.09 18.01
C GLN A 343 -45.86 16.88 19.45
N ALA A 344 -45.28 17.92 20.06
CA ALA A 344 -44.62 17.81 21.36
C ALA A 344 -45.58 17.40 22.50
N VAL A 345 -46.84 17.85 22.44
CA VAL A 345 -47.87 17.50 23.42
C VAL A 345 -48.21 15.99 23.39
N GLN A 346 -47.99 15.34 22.25
CA GLN A 346 -48.25 13.90 22.09
C GLN A 346 -47.06 13.02 22.51
N TRP A 347 -45.85 13.57 22.67
CA TRP A 347 -44.67 12.79 23.05
C TRP A 347 -44.79 12.26 24.47
N LYS A 348 -44.29 11.08 24.79
CA LYS A 348 -44.31 10.51 26.15
C LYS A 348 -43.01 10.82 26.91
N THR A 349 -41.89 10.96 26.22
CA THR A 349 -40.59 11.25 26.83
C THR A 349 -40.52 12.66 27.41
N HIS A 350 -40.37 12.76 28.73
CA HIS A 350 -40.28 14.04 29.45
C HIS A 350 -39.07 14.89 29.01
N ALA A 351 -37.93 14.26 28.71
CA ALA A 351 -36.76 14.96 28.18
C ALA A 351 -37.05 15.67 26.83
N ALA A 352 -37.75 14.99 25.92
CA ALA A 352 -38.13 15.55 24.62
C ALA A 352 -39.06 16.77 24.77
N ARG A 353 -40.06 16.67 25.64
CA ARG A 353 -40.99 17.77 25.93
C ARG A 353 -40.27 18.99 26.50
N ARG A 354 -39.33 18.80 27.43
CA ARG A 354 -38.52 19.90 28.00
C ARG A 354 -37.62 20.57 26.97
N GLU A 355 -36.96 19.79 26.10
CA GLU A 355 -36.14 20.34 25.01
C GLU A 355 -36.98 21.20 24.04
N ALA A 356 -38.17 20.73 23.66
CA ALA A 356 -39.09 21.50 22.82
C ALA A 356 -39.64 22.75 23.53
N ALA A 357 -40.05 22.64 24.81
CA ALA A 357 -40.55 23.78 25.58
C ALA A 357 -39.50 24.91 25.68
N ALA A 358 -38.23 24.56 25.88
CA ALA A 358 -37.14 25.52 25.93
C ALA A 358 -37.00 26.31 24.62
N LEU A 359 -37.00 25.64 23.46
CA LEU A 359 -36.94 26.30 22.16
C LEU A 359 -38.21 27.12 21.89
N LEU A 360 -39.40 26.59 22.21
CA LEU A 360 -40.67 27.30 22.02
C LEU A 360 -40.73 28.59 22.86
N ARG A 361 -40.19 28.59 24.08
CA ARG A 361 -40.05 29.82 24.89
C ARG A 361 -39.13 30.84 24.23
N GLU A 362 -38.00 30.40 23.69
CA GLU A 362 -37.08 31.29 22.96
C GLU A 362 -37.77 31.92 21.75
N VAL A 363 -38.49 31.11 20.98
CA VAL A 363 -39.27 31.56 19.82
C VAL A 363 -40.37 32.54 20.23
N ILE A 364 -41.13 32.27 21.29
CA ILE A 364 -42.19 33.15 21.80
C ILE A 364 -41.61 34.48 22.31
N LYS A 365 -40.43 34.46 22.94
CA LYS A 365 -39.75 35.68 23.40
C LYS A 365 -39.44 36.63 22.24
N TRP A 366 -39.13 36.08 21.06
CA TRP A 366 -38.86 36.87 19.85
C TRP A 366 -40.13 37.26 19.08
N THR A 367 -41.07 36.32 18.91
CA THR A 367 -42.31 36.52 18.13
C THR A 367 -43.44 37.22 18.89
N ALA A 368 -43.31 37.33 20.21
CA ALA A 368 -44.40 37.63 21.14
C ALA A 368 -45.55 36.59 21.09
N TRP A 369 -46.48 36.72 22.05
CA TRP A 369 -47.68 35.87 22.08
C TRP A 369 -48.60 36.17 20.89
N PRO A 370 -49.36 35.18 20.40
CA PRO A 370 -50.40 35.41 19.39
C PRO A 370 -51.38 36.51 19.84
N GLY A 371 -51.79 37.38 18.92
CA GLY A 371 -52.74 38.46 19.21
C GLY A 371 -54.17 37.97 19.47
N ASN A 372 -54.54 36.81 18.92
CA ASN A 372 -55.83 36.18 19.20
C ASN A 372 -55.83 35.58 20.62
N LYS A 373 -56.82 35.98 21.44
CA LYS A 373 -56.92 35.60 22.86
C LYS A 373 -57.04 34.09 23.06
N GLU A 374 -57.85 33.41 22.24
CA GLU A 374 -58.03 31.95 22.31
C GLU A 374 -56.74 31.22 21.94
N ARG A 375 -56.06 31.67 20.88
CA ARG A 375 -54.80 31.07 20.41
C ARG A 375 -53.65 31.28 21.39
N LYS A 376 -53.60 32.44 22.04
CA LYS A 376 -52.65 32.71 23.13
C LYS A 376 -52.87 31.75 24.29
N GLN A 377 -54.13 31.56 24.70
CA GLN A 377 -54.46 30.67 25.81
C GLN A 377 -54.13 29.22 25.47
N GLN A 378 -54.40 28.78 24.24
CA GLN A 378 -54.01 27.46 23.74
C GLN A 378 -52.50 27.21 23.81
N PHE A 379 -51.67 28.18 23.36
CA PHE A 379 -50.22 28.03 23.40
C PHE A 379 -49.69 28.00 24.85
N GLN A 380 -50.29 28.77 25.76
CA GLN A 380 -49.93 28.76 27.17
C GLN A 380 -50.26 27.41 27.83
N THR A 381 -51.42 26.83 27.51
CA THR A 381 -51.82 25.50 27.99
C THR A 381 -50.83 24.44 27.51
N TRP A 382 -50.54 24.39 26.20
CA TRP A 382 -49.58 23.42 25.67
C TRP A 382 -48.19 23.60 26.26
N LEU A 383 -47.70 24.83 26.42
CA LEU A 383 -46.39 25.08 27.01
C LEU A 383 -46.30 24.57 28.45
N THR A 384 -47.39 24.71 29.23
CA THR A 384 -47.46 24.21 30.61
C THR A 384 -47.45 22.68 30.64
N GLU A 385 -48.17 22.04 29.71
CA GLU A 385 -48.24 20.57 29.57
C GLU A 385 -46.90 19.94 29.13
N LEU A 386 -46.08 20.69 28.39
CA LEU A 386 -44.72 20.26 28.03
C LEU A 386 -43.71 20.36 29.17
N GLU A 387 -43.99 21.20 30.17
CA GLU A 387 -43.11 21.48 31.31
C GLU A 387 -43.46 20.68 32.56
N SER A 388 -44.68 20.12 32.61
CA SER A 388 -45.14 19.14 33.59
C SER A 388 -44.74 17.72 33.22
#